data_AF-A0A1Q4XRS0-F1
#
_entry.id   AF-A0A1Q4XRS0-F1
#
_cell.length_a   1.000
_cell.length_b   1.000
_cell.length_c   1.000
_cell.angle_alpha   90.00
_cell.angle_beta   90.00
_cell.angle_gamma   90.00
#
_symmetry.space_group_name_H-M   'P 1'
#
loop_
_entity.id
_entity.type
_entity.pdbx_description
1 polymer ?
#
loop_
_entity_poly.entity_id
_entity_poly.type
_entity_poly.pdbx_seq_one_letter_code
_entity_poly.pdbx_strand_id
1 'polypeptide(L)'
;MTVPGDLLGGDPAEVERGLDQWVAGFERRAEAYQQLHQRVEGVRISATSPNGVVTVTVDAEGSLVDAKFTDQLGRTTPDELSRQLLLAVNQAKAQITPRVREIAGDTLGEDGAERIAGYYAQKFTATVEPPPRPPRPHRPPDDDSVEDSVFDSD
;
A
#
# COMPACT_ATOMS: atom_id res chain seq x y z
N MET A 1 12.14 -16.42 -19.97
CA MET A 1 13.27 -15.50 -20.22
C MET A 1 14.27 -16.27 -21.06
N THR A 2 14.35 -15.95 -22.34
CA THR A 2 15.02 -16.77 -23.35
C THR A 2 16.51 -16.49 -23.32
N VAL A 3 17.32 -17.55 -23.15
CA VAL A 3 18.75 -17.50 -23.45
C VAL A 3 18.93 -17.10 -24.92
N PRO A 4 19.77 -16.12 -25.27
CA PRO A 4 20.02 -15.81 -26.67
C PRO A 4 20.59 -17.07 -27.35
N GLY A 5 19.91 -17.55 -28.38
CA GLY A 5 20.18 -18.83 -29.05
C GLY A 5 21.49 -18.90 -29.85
N ASP A 6 22.36 -17.88 -29.77
CA ASP A 6 23.58 -17.78 -30.57
C ASP A 6 24.87 -18.22 -29.83
N LEU A 7 24.75 -18.79 -28.64
CA LEU A 7 25.92 -19.25 -27.86
C LEU A 7 26.61 -20.51 -28.41
N LEU A 8 26.14 -21.09 -29.54
CA LEU A 8 26.63 -22.38 -30.05
C LEU A 8 27.30 -22.32 -31.44
N GLY A 9 27.60 -21.14 -32.00
CA GLY A 9 28.19 -21.07 -33.35
C GLY A 9 29.11 -19.87 -33.69
N GLY A 10 29.41 -18.97 -32.75
CA GLY A 10 30.25 -17.78 -33.00
C GLY A 10 31.74 -17.98 -32.70
N ASP A 11 32.58 -17.06 -33.19
CA ASP A 11 34.01 -17.02 -32.86
C ASP A 11 34.20 -16.97 -31.33
N PRO A 12 35.15 -17.73 -30.76
CA PRO A 12 35.32 -17.85 -29.30
C PRO A 12 35.54 -16.49 -28.60
N ALA A 13 36.20 -15.54 -29.28
CA ALA A 13 36.40 -14.19 -28.76
C ALA A 13 35.12 -13.33 -28.75
N GLU A 14 34.13 -13.64 -29.58
CA GLU A 14 32.82 -12.98 -29.56
C GLU A 14 31.91 -13.58 -28.47
N VAL A 15 32.00 -14.89 -28.25
CA VAL A 15 31.32 -15.59 -27.15
C VAL A 15 31.83 -15.10 -25.79
N GLU A 16 33.14 -14.93 -25.63
CA GLU A 16 33.74 -14.37 -24.41
C GLU A 16 33.27 -12.93 -24.15
N ARG A 17 33.30 -12.05 -25.16
CA ARG A 17 32.81 -10.66 -25.02
C ARG A 17 31.32 -10.60 -24.72
N GLY A 18 30.52 -11.49 -25.31
CA GLY A 18 29.09 -11.60 -25.04
C GLY A 18 28.81 -12.06 -23.61
N LEU A 19 29.59 -13.02 -23.10
CA LEU A 19 29.51 -13.49 -21.73
C LEU A 19 29.94 -12.39 -20.74
N ASP A 20 31.05 -11.69 -21.00
CA ASP A 20 31.53 -10.60 -20.14
C ASP A 20 30.52 -9.44 -20.07
N GLN A 21 29.92 -9.06 -21.21
CA GLN A 21 28.88 -8.04 -21.24
C GLN A 21 27.61 -8.49 -20.52
N TRP A 22 27.27 -9.77 -20.63
CA TRP A 22 26.13 -10.36 -19.93
C TRP A 22 26.36 -10.41 -18.41
N VAL A 23 27.54 -10.84 -17.96
CA VAL A 23 27.96 -10.86 -16.55
C VAL A 23 28.02 -9.45 -15.97
N ALA A 24 28.68 -8.51 -16.65
CA ALA A 24 28.76 -7.12 -16.20
C ALA A 24 27.37 -6.44 -16.18
N GLY A 25 26.48 -6.82 -17.10
CA GLY A 25 25.09 -6.37 -17.10
C GLY A 25 24.23 -7.00 -16.00
N PHE A 26 24.61 -8.17 -15.49
CA PHE A 26 23.99 -8.82 -14.35
C PHE A 26 24.44 -8.18 -13.03
N GLU A 27 25.74 -7.98 -12.86
CA GLU A 27 26.32 -7.34 -11.66
C GLU A 27 25.78 -5.92 -11.46
N ARG A 28 25.80 -5.08 -12.50
CA ARG A 28 25.26 -3.71 -12.44
C ARG A 28 23.78 -3.66 -12.06
N ARG A 29 22.98 -4.63 -12.53
CA ARG A 29 21.56 -4.72 -12.15
C ARG A 29 21.40 -5.15 -10.71
N ALA A 30 22.15 -6.17 -10.28
CA ALA A 30 22.12 -6.64 -8.89
C ALA A 30 22.45 -5.52 -7.90
N GLU A 31 23.50 -4.74 -8.18
CA GLU A 31 23.88 -3.58 -7.37
C GLU A 31 22.78 -2.50 -7.34
N ALA A 32 22.18 -2.18 -8.49
CA ALA A 32 21.09 -1.20 -8.56
C ALA A 32 19.85 -1.66 -7.76
N TYR A 33 19.53 -2.96 -7.79
CA TYR A 33 18.44 -3.53 -6.98
C TYR A 33 18.75 -3.49 -5.48
N GLN A 34 19.98 -3.79 -5.07
CA GLN A 34 20.38 -3.71 -3.66
C GLN A 34 20.33 -2.27 -3.14
N GLN A 35 20.83 -1.31 -3.92
CA GLN A 35 20.76 0.11 -3.56
C GLN A 35 19.30 0.60 -3.49
N LEU A 36 18.45 0.19 -4.43
CA LEU A 36 17.02 0.48 -4.37
C LEU A 36 16.38 -0.10 -3.10
N HIS A 37 16.69 -1.36 -2.77
CA HIS A 37 16.16 -2.02 -1.58
C HIS A 37 16.53 -1.28 -0.29
N GLN A 38 17.82 -0.94 -0.11
CA GLN A 38 18.28 -0.17 1.03
C GLN A 38 17.63 1.23 1.11
N ARG A 39 17.50 1.92 -0.03
CA ARG A 39 16.85 3.24 -0.08
C ARG A 39 15.38 3.14 0.29
N VAL A 40 14.69 2.10 -0.17
CA VAL A 40 13.27 1.82 0.13
C VAL A 40 13.08 1.45 1.60
N GLU A 41 13.91 0.58 2.17
CA GLU A 41 13.86 0.24 3.61
C GLU A 41 14.10 1.46 4.51
N GLY A 42 14.92 2.39 4.05
CA GLY A 42 15.18 3.66 4.75
C GLY A 42 14.04 4.67 4.66
N VAL A 43 13.01 4.45 3.82
CA VAL A 43 11.90 5.39 3.65
C VAL A 43 11.05 5.42 4.91
N ARG A 44 10.98 6.61 5.49
CA ARG A 44 10.04 6.95 6.57
C ARG A 44 9.16 8.07 6.10
N ILE A 45 7.85 7.83 6.08
CA ILE A 45 6.85 8.80 5.64
C ILE A 45 6.03 9.20 6.83
N SER A 46 5.97 10.50 7.10
CA SER A 46 5.18 11.03 8.20
C SER A 46 3.96 11.80 7.69
N ALA A 47 2.84 11.63 8.37
CA ALA A 47 1.65 12.43 8.14
C ALA A 47 1.01 12.84 9.45
N THR A 48 0.41 14.02 9.45
CA THR A 48 -0.28 14.59 10.61
C THR A 48 -1.77 14.60 10.37
N SER A 49 -2.55 14.27 11.41
CA SER A 49 -3.99 14.31 11.38
C SER A 49 -4.52 15.73 11.10
N PRO A 50 -5.71 15.89 10.50
CA PRO A 50 -6.24 17.22 10.15
C PRO A 50 -6.30 18.22 11.31
N ASN A 51 -6.53 17.74 12.53
CA ASN A 51 -6.57 18.58 13.72
C ASN A 51 -5.20 18.83 14.37
N GLY A 52 -4.11 18.28 13.84
CA GLY A 52 -2.76 18.46 14.35
C GLY A 52 -2.43 17.67 15.63
N VAL A 53 -3.34 16.82 16.11
CA VAL A 53 -3.18 16.13 17.40
C VAL A 53 -2.28 14.89 17.29
N VAL A 54 -2.28 14.23 16.13
CA VAL A 54 -1.55 12.98 15.90
C VAL A 54 -0.63 13.12 14.70
N THR A 55 0.66 12.83 14.88
CA THR A 55 1.60 12.63 13.78
C THR A 55 2.05 11.19 13.80
N VAL A 56 1.90 10.49 12.67
CA VAL A 56 2.34 9.11 12.51
C VAL A 56 3.47 9.02 11.52
N THR A 57 4.32 8.02 11.67
CA THR A 57 5.34 7.65 10.69
C THR A 57 5.17 6.20 10.29
N VAL A 58 5.14 5.95 8.99
CA VAL A 58 5.10 4.60 8.41
C VAL A 58 6.38 4.32 7.62
N ASP A 59 6.73 3.04 7.52
CA ASP A 59 7.77 2.57 6.61
C ASP A 59 7.24 2.39 5.16
N ALA A 60 8.11 2.00 4.23
CA ALA A 60 7.73 1.70 2.85
C ALA A 60 6.77 0.52 2.71
N GLU A 61 6.64 -0.34 3.72
CA GLU A 61 5.68 -1.44 3.73
C GLU A 61 4.30 -1.01 4.25
N GLY A 62 4.19 0.21 4.78
CA GLY A 62 2.99 0.76 5.39
C GLY A 62 2.78 0.31 6.83
N SER A 63 3.82 -0.25 7.48
CA SER A 63 3.79 -0.54 8.91
C SER A 63 3.99 0.76 9.69
N LEU A 64 3.23 0.93 10.77
CA LEU A 64 3.37 2.05 11.68
C LEU A 64 4.63 1.85 12.54
N VAL A 65 5.60 2.75 12.40
CA VAL A 65 6.88 2.67 13.13
C VAL A 65 7.05 3.74 14.20
N ASP A 66 6.27 4.83 14.13
CA ASP A 66 6.23 5.88 15.15
C ASP A 66 4.85 6.56 15.20
N ALA A 67 4.46 7.00 16.38
CA ALA A 67 3.24 7.77 16.61
C ALA A 67 3.46 8.78 17.74
N LYS A 68 3.28 10.06 17.40
CA LYS A 68 3.43 11.18 18.31
C LYS A 68 2.10 11.87 18.50
N PHE A 69 1.83 12.22 19.75
CA PHE A 69 0.63 12.93 20.16
C PHE A 69 1.02 14.26 20.76
N THR A 70 0.23 15.30 20.50
CA THR A 70 0.42 16.62 21.10
C THR A 70 -0.31 16.72 22.44
N ASP A 71 0.03 17.72 23.25
CA ASP A 71 -0.63 17.99 24.53
C ASP A 71 -2.13 18.33 24.39
N GLN A 72 -2.62 18.57 23.18
CA GLN A 72 -4.04 18.79 22.87
C GLN A 72 -4.90 17.52 23.03
N LEU A 73 -4.27 16.35 23.25
CA LEU A 73 -4.97 15.09 23.50
C LEU A 73 -5.99 15.20 24.64
N GLY A 74 -5.68 15.98 25.70
CA GLY A 74 -6.56 16.15 26.86
C GLY A 74 -7.90 16.83 26.56
N ARG A 75 -8.06 17.41 25.37
CA ARG A 75 -9.31 18.01 24.88
C ARG A 75 -10.03 17.17 23.84
N THR A 76 -9.48 16.00 23.49
CA THR A 76 -9.97 15.11 22.44
C THR A 76 -10.61 13.88 23.07
N THR A 77 -11.78 13.46 22.59
CA THR A 77 -12.41 12.22 23.07
C THR A 77 -11.64 10.99 22.54
N PRO A 78 -11.71 9.83 23.21
CA PRO A 78 -11.06 8.60 22.72
C PRO A 78 -11.49 8.18 21.31
N ASP A 79 -12.78 8.32 20.99
CA ASP A 79 -13.34 8.03 19.66
C ASP A 79 -12.77 8.98 18.59
N GLU A 80 -12.65 10.26 18.93
CA GLU A 80 -12.06 11.24 18.03
C GLU A 80 -10.58 10.98 17.81
N LEU A 81 -9.85 10.66 18.87
CA LEU A 81 -8.44 10.30 18.79
C LEU A 81 -8.21 9.10 17.84
N SER A 82 -9.05 8.08 17.97
CA SER A 82 -9.00 6.89 17.12
C SER A 82 -9.22 7.24 15.65
N ARG A 83 -10.21 8.10 15.36
CA ARG A 83 -10.44 8.60 13.98
C ARG A 83 -9.24 9.38 13.46
N GLN A 84 -8.67 10.28 14.25
CA GLN A 84 -7.54 11.12 13.85
C GLN A 84 -6.28 10.29 13.58
N LEU A 85 -6.02 9.26 14.41
CA LEU A 85 -4.94 8.31 14.17
C LEU A 85 -5.13 7.56 12.84
N LEU A 86 -6.33 7.02 12.60
CA LEU A 86 -6.62 6.29 11.36
C LEU A 86 -6.50 7.20 10.13
N LEU A 87 -6.96 8.45 10.22
CA LEU A 87 -6.79 9.44 9.15
C LEU A 87 -5.31 9.71 8.87
N ALA A 88 -4.50 9.94 9.91
CA ALA A 88 -3.07 10.17 9.76
C ALA A 88 -2.36 8.96 9.13
N VAL A 89 -2.70 7.72 9.55
CA VAL A 89 -2.13 6.50 8.97
C VAL A 89 -2.50 6.35 7.50
N ASN A 90 -3.77 6.55 7.15
CA ASN A 90 -4.21 6.47 5.75
C ASN A 90 -3.53 7.53 4.88
N GLN A 91 -3.36 8.75 5.41
CA GLN A 91 -2.65 9.82 4.71
C GLN A 91 -1.16 9.53 4.55
N ALA A 92 -0.51 8.90 5.53
CA ALA A 92 0.87 8.46 5.41
C ALA A 92 1.01 7.35 4.36
N LYS A 93 0.12 6.36 4.37
CA LYS A 93 0.10 5.26 3.37
C LYS A 93 -0.10 5.77 1.94
N ALA A 94 -0.99 6.75 1.74
CA ALA A 94 -1.23 7.35 0.43
C ALA A 94 0.01 8.06 -0.15
N GLN A 95 0.96 8.48 0.70
CA GLN A 95 2.21 9.11 0.28
C GLN A 95 3.31 8.11 -0.10
N ILE A 96 3.13 6.80 0.14
CA ILE A 96 4.15 5.79 -0.19
C ILE A 96 4.35 5.68 -1.70
N THR A 97 3.27 5.52 -2.47
CA THR A 97 3.34 5.41 -3.94
C THR A 97 4.07 6.58 -4.61
N PRO A 98 3.72 7.87 -4.37
CA PRO A 98 4.42 8.98 -4.98
C PRO A 98 5.89 9.05 -4.53
N ARG A 99 6.20 8.76 -3.26
CA ARG A 99 7.57 8.79 -2.76
C ARG A 99 8.44 7.70 -3.39
N VAL A 100 7.90 6.49 -3.56
CA VAL A 100 8.62 5.39 -4.20
C VAL A 100 8.83 5.66 -5.70
N ARG A 101 7.85 6.27 -6.37
CA ARG A 101 7.98 6.70 -7.78
C ARG A 101 9.15 7.67 -7.96
N GLU A 102 9.27 8.66 -7.08
CA GLU A 102 10.37 9.63 -7.08
C GLU A 102 11.74 8.93 -6.94
N ILE A 103 11.89 8.06 -5.92
CA ILE A 103 13.14 7.32 -5.66
C ILE A 103 13.53 6.41 -6.84
N ALA A 104 12.53 5.75 -7.43
CA ALA A 104 12.74 4.86 -8.58
C ALA A 104 13.09 5.66 -9.85
N GLY A 105 12.52 6.85 -10.06
CA GLY A 105 12.87 7.75 -11.16
C GLY A 105 14.34 8.15 -11.13
N ASP A 106 14.86 8.50 -9.94
CA ASP A 106 16.28 8.87 -9.77
C ASP A 106 17.26 7.75 -10.12
N THR A 107 16.83 6.47 -9.99
CA THR A 107 17.74 5.31 -10.06
C THR A 107 17.59 4.51 -11.36
N LEU A 108 16.35 4.36 -11.85
CA LEU A 108 16.00 3.45 -12.94
C LEU A 108 15.42 4.17 -14.17
N GLY A 109 15.26 5.50 -14.12
CA GLY A 109 14.54 6.27 -15.14
C GLY A 109 13.01 6.08 -15.08
N GLU A 110 12.30 6.78 -15.96
CA GLU A 110 10.82 6.85 -15.97
C GLU A 110 10.14 5.48 -16.10
N ASP A 111 10.61 4.61 -17.01
CA ASP A 111 10.02 3.27 -17.20
C ASP A 111 10.18 2.37 -15.96
N GLY A 112 11.28 2.56 -15.22
CA GLY A 112 11.51 1.91 -13.94
C GLY A 112 10.57 2.45 -12.86
N ALA A 113 10.40 3.77 -12.82
CA ALA A 113 9.52 4.45 -11.87
C ALA A 113 8.07 4.01 -12.00
N GLU A 114 7.53 3.94 -13.21
CA GLU A 114 6.15 3.50 -13.47
C GLU A 114 5.89 2.07 -13.02
N ARG A 115 6.81 1.16 -13.34
CA ARG A 115 6.68 -0.26 -12.96
C ARG A 115 6.71 -0.47 -11.45
N ILE A 116 7.60 0.24 -10.75
CA ILE A 116 7.66 0.16 -9.28
C ILE A 116 6.42 0.83 -8.66
N ALA A 117 6.01 2.00 -9.15
CA ALA A 117 4.81 2.69 -8.67
C ALA A 117 3.55 1.82 -8.83
N GLY A 118 3.40 1.12 -9.97
CA GLY A 118 2.29 0.20 -10.21
C GLY A 118 2.26 -0.99 -9.23
N TYR A 119 3.42 -1.54 -8.88
CA TYR A 119 3.52 -2.60 -7.86
C TYR A 119 3.05 -2.10 -6.48
N TYR A 120 3.51 -0.92 -6.07
CA TYR A 120 3.13 -0.31 -4.79
C TYR A 120 1.65 0.09 -4.74
N ALA A 121 1.10 0.62 -5.84
CA ALA A 121 -0.32 0.94 -5.93
C ALA A 121 -1.21 -0.30 -5.74
N GLN A 122 -0.84 -1.44 -6.33
CA GLN A 122 -1.57 -2.70 -6.13
C GLN A 122 -1.44 -3.22 -4.69
N LYS A 123 -0.24 -3.18 -4.11
CA LYS A 123 0.02 -3.59 -2.71
C LYS A 123 -0.87 -2.83 -1.73
N PHE A 124 -1.00 -1.51 -1.89
CA PHE A 124 -1.78 -0.67 -0.97
C PHE A 124 -3.27 -0.57 -1.30
N THR A 125 -3.69 -0.83 -2.54
CA THR A 125 -5.13 -0.89 -2.91
C THR A 125 -5.78 -2.19 -2.43
N ALA A 126 -5.03 -3.30 -2.36
CA ALA A 126 -5.54 -4.59 -1.88
C ALA A 126 -5.90 -4.62 -0.38
N THR A 127 -5.52 -3.59 0.40
CA THR A 127 -5.82 -3.52 1.85
C THR A 127 -7.08 -2.72 2.17
N VAL A 128 -7.73 -2.11 1.16
CA VAL A 128 -9.00 -1.36 1.33
C VAL A 128 -10.17 -2.24 0.89
N GLU A 129 -10.34 -3.40 1.53
CA GLU A 129 -11.65 -4.04 1.51
C GLU A 129 -12.51 -3.31 2.56
N PRO A 130 -13.64 -2.69 2.19
CA PRO A 130 -14.53 -2.06 3.16
C PRO A 130 -14.96 -3.11 4.19
N PRO A 131 -15.06 -2.77 5.49
CA PRO A 131 -15.48 -3.73 6.50
C PRO A 131 -16.81 -4.37 6.06
N PRO A 132 -16.97 -5.70 6.21
CA PRO A 132 -18.20 -6.36 5.82
C PRO A 132 -19.36 -5.65 6.51
N ARG A 133 -20.30 -5.12 5.72
CA ARG A 133 -21.50 -4.50 6.25
C ARG A 133 -22.15 -5.51 7.21
N PRO A 134 -22.48 -5.12 8.46
CA PRO A 134 -23.14 -6.03 9.37
C PRO A 134 -24.40 -6.58 8.68
N PRO A 135 -24.70 -7.89 8.84
CA PRO A 135 -25.92 -8.44 8.29
C PRO A 135 -27.08 -7.58 8.77
N ARG A 136 -27.88 -7.07 7.83
CA ARG A 136 -29.09 -6.32 8.17
C ARG A 136 -29.90 -7.22 9.10
N PRO A 137 -30.33 -6.75 10.27
CA PRO A 137 -31.24 -7.53 11.10
C PRO A 137 -32.42 -7.93 10.21
N HIS A 138 -32.60 -9.24 10.01
CA HIS A 138 -33.84 -9.73 9.46
C HIS A 138 -34.92 -9.29 10.44
N ARG A 139 -35.67 -8.24 10.08
CA ARG A 139 -36.93 -7.95 10.75
C ARG A 139 -37.74 -9.25 10.63
N PRO A 140 -38.09 -9.91 11.74
CA PRO A 140 -39.03 -11.02 11.66
C PRO A 140 -40.27 -10.51 10.91
N PRO A 141 -40.89 -11.30 10.01
CA PRO A 141 -42.17 -10.90 9.46
C PRO A 141 -43.06 -10.49 10.63
N ASP A 142 -43.63 -9.28 10.55
CA ASP A 142 -44.57 -8.80 11.55
C ASP A 142 -45.67 -9.87 11.63
N ASP A 143 -45.69 -10.59 12.75
CA ASP A 143 -46.75 -11.51 13.11
C ASP A 143 -47.92 -10.62 13.50
N ASP A 144 -48.71 -10.23 12.50
CA ASP A 144 -49.98 -9.54 12.66
C ASP A 144 -50.95 -10.51 13.37
N SER A 145 -50.73 -10.64 14.68
CA SER A 145 -51.64 -11.24 15.63
C SER A 145 -52.96 -10.49 15.59
N VAL A 146 -54.01 -11.21 15.17
CA VAL A 146 -55.40 -11.18 15.62
C VAL A 146 -55.91 -9.87 16.25
N GLU A 147 -56.97 -9.31 15.66
CA GLU A 147 -58.27 -9.05 16.30
C GLU A 147 -59.08 -8.08 15.42
N ASP A 148 -60.17 -8.54 14.80
CA ASP A 148 -61.43 -7.84 15.06
C ASP A 148 -62.62 -8.79 14.90
N SER A 149 -63.32 -8.94 16.01
CA SER A 149 -64.59 -9.64 16.09
C SER A 149 -65.67 -8.59 15.83
N VAL A 150 -66.35 -8.64 14.69
CA VAL A 150 -67.59 -7.89 14.51
C VAL A 150 -68.76 -8.84 14.41
N PHE A 151 -69.61 -8.66 15.40
CA PHE A 151 -70.89 -9.27 15.71
C PHE A 151 -71.97 -8.98 14.66
N ASP A 152 -72.93 -9.92 14.57
CA ASP A 152 -74.36 -9.76 14.23
C ASP A 152 -74.81 -9.47 12.78
N SER A 153 -75.69 -10.32 12.23
CA SER A 153 -77.16 -10.14 12.35
C SER A 153 -77.98 -11.19 11.56
N ASP A 154 -79.03 -11.66 12.24
CA ASP A 154 -80.34 -12.22 11.81
C ASP A 154 -80.44 -13.35 10.74
#